data_AF-A0A4S2AA55-F1
#
_entry.id   AF-A0A4S2AA55-F1
#
_cell.length_a   1.000
_cell.length_b   1.000
_cell.length_c   1.000
_cell.angle_alpha   90.00
_cell.angle_beta   90.00
_cell.angle_gamma   90.00
#
_symmetry.space_group_name_H-M   'P 1'
#
loop_
_entity.id
_entity.type
_entity.pdbx_description
1 polymer ?
#
loop_
_entity_poly.entity_id
_entity_poly.type
_entity_poly.pdbx_seq_one_letter_code
_entity_poly.pdbx_strand_id
1 'polypeptide(L)'
;MQQSTFEYGGKHFAPVRKFEKKDGDFYQITRRLRRDLGFGFFRADCYGKDGQKADYSHTGFYAASTDKTCDIFRCVENGKLYVPCEYELQEYMDTPQ
;
A
#
# COMPACT_ATOMS: atom_id res chain seq x y z
N MET A 1 18.40 11.38 2.35
CA MET A 1 17.39 12.12 1.58
C MET A 1 16.11 12.10 2.39
N GLN A 2 15.49 13.25 2.68
CA GLN A 2 14.30 13.32 3.54
C GLN A 2 13.14 12.61 2.83
N GLN A 3 12.77 11.40 3.26
CA GLN A 3 11.54 10.75 2.80
C GLN A 3 10.38 11.58 3.32
N SER A 4 9.86 12.46 2.47
CA SER A 4 8.75 13.33 2.80
C SER A 4 7.50 12.48 2.83
N THR A 5 6.91 12.34 4.01
CA THR A 5 5.65 11.62 4.21
C THR A 5 4.49 12.38 3.56
N PHE A 6 3.48 11.68 3.11
CA PHE A 6 2.23 12.26 2.60
C PHE A 6 1.02 11.68 3.32
N GLU A 7 -0.07 12.44 3.35
CA GLU A 7 -1.34 12.00 3.92
C GLU A 7 -2.23 11.39 2.83
N TYR A 8 -2.83 10.24 3.14
CA TYR A 8 -3.89 9.64 2.33
C TYR A 8 -4.92 8.96 3.24
N GLY A 9 -6.19 9.33 3.12
CA GLY A 9 -7.29 8.76 3.93
C GLY A 9 -7.07 8.88 5.44
N GLY A 10 -6.46 9.98 5.90
CA GLY A 10 -6.15 10.22 7.32
C GLY A 10 -5.00 9.36 7.89
N LYS A 11 -4.16 8.80 7.02
CA LYS A 11 -2.92 8.08 7.38
C LYS A 11 -1.72 8.67 6.67
N HIS A 12 -0.54 8.53 7.30
CA HIS A 12 0.70 9.04 6.75
C HIS A 12 1.53 7.91 6.15
N PHE A 13 2.02 8.12 4.93
CA PHE A 13 2.83 7.15 4.20
C PHE A 13 4.18 7.73 3.83
N ALA A 14 5.24 6.94 4.01
CA ALA A 14 6.60 7.24 3.55
C ALA A 14 6.95 6.31 2.37
N PRO A 15 7.39 6.85 1.21
CA PRO A 15 7.90 6.01 0.14
C PRO A 15 9.19 5.31 0.59
N VAL A 16 9.28 3.99 0.41
CA VAL A 16 10.43 3.19 0.85
C VAL A 16 11.34 2.86 -0.32
N ARG A 17 10.82 2.13 -1.32
CA ARG A 17 11.57 1.68 -2.49
C ARG A 17 10.67 1.09 -3.59
N LYS A 18 11.25 0.89 -4.76
CA LYS A 18 10.72 0.06 -5.84
C LYS A 18 10.97 -1.42 -5.60
N PHE A 19 10.22 -2.27 -6.29
CA PHE A 19 10.60 -3.67 -6.46
C PHE A 19 11.86 -3.77 -7.31
N GLU A 20 12.78 -4.61 -6.86
CA GLU A 20 14.03 -4.93 -7.53
C GLU A 20 14.03 -6.39 -7.96
N LYS A 21 14.94 -6.78 -8.86
CA LYS A 21 15.04 -8.18 -9.34
C LYS A 21 15.19 -9.20 -8.21
N LYS A 22 15.74 -8.79 -7.06
CA LYS A 22 15.94 -9.65 -5.89
C LYS A 22 14.64 -9.96 -5.14
N ASP A 23 13.58 -9.17 -5.32
CA ASP A 23 12.28 -9.39 -4.67
C ASP A 23 11.50 -10.53 -5.33
N GLY A 24 11.89 -10.89 -6.55
CA GLY A 24 11.30 -11.96 -7.34
C GLY A 24 10.51 -11.46 -8.54
N ASP A 25 9.91 -12.40 -9.27
CA ASP A 25 8.94 -12.07 -10.30
C ASP A 25 7.59 -11.66 -9.69
N PHE A 26 6.64 -11.27 -10.55
CA PHE A 26 5.29 -10.88 -10.14
C PHE A 26 4.59 -11.94 -9.27
N TYR A 27 4.79 -13.23 -9.56
CA TYR A 27 4.17 -14.31 -8.80
C TYR A 27 4.77 -14.45 -7.40
N GLN A 28 6.09 -14.26 -7.27
CA GLN A 28 6.78 -14.27 -5.98
C GLN A 28 6.42 -13.04 -5.13
N ILE A 29 6.27 -11.87 -5.75
CA ILE A 29 5.83 -10.64 -5.08
C ILE A 29 4.40 -10.78 -4.57
N THR A 30 3.47 -11.25 -5.40
CA THR A 30 2.05 -11.39 -5.00
C THR A 30 1.86 -12.36 -3.83
N ARG A 31 2.72 -13.37 -3.66
CA ARG A 31 2.72 -14.27 -2.48
C ARG A 31 3.10 -13.58 -1.17
N ARG A 32 3.74 -12.42 -1.24
CA ARG A 32 4.08 -11.58 -0.08
C ARG A 32 3.00 -10.56 0.25
N LEU A 33 1.98 -10.41 -0.60
CA LEU A 33 0.88 -9.47 -0.40
C LEU A 33 -0.23 -10.11 0.43
N ARG A 34 -0.71 -9.34 1.41
CA ARG A 34 -1.81 -9.74 2.28
C ARG A 34 -2.85 -8.65 2.35
N ARG A 35 -4.12 -9.03 2.29
CA ARG A 35 -5.23 -8.11 2.57
C ARG A 35 -5.26 -7.73 4.05
N ASP A 36 -5.36 -6.43 4.32
CA ASP A 36 -5.48 -5.88 5.66
C ASP A 36 -6.86 -5.23 5.84
N LEU A 37 -7.88 -6.07 6.09
CA LEU A 37 -9.25 -5.62 6.34
C LEU A 37 -9.34 -4.74 7.59
N GLY A 38 -8.43 -4.91 8.55
CA GLY A 38 -8.33 -4.05 9.73
C GLY A 38 -7.80 -2.66 9.40
N PHE A 39 -7.00 -2.53 8.34
CA PHE A 39 -6.54 -1.23 7.84
C PHE A 39 -7.60 -0.52 7.01
N GLY A 40 -8.41 -1.25 6.24
CA GLY A 40 -9.67 -0.75 5.68
C GLY A 40 -9.52 0.21 4.48
N PHE A 41 -8.40 0.11 3.75
CA PHE A 41 -8.16 0.89 2.52
C PHE A 41 -8.44 0.03 1.29
N PHE A 42 -9.70 -0.05 0.93
CA PHE A 42 -10.15 -0.79 -0.24
C PHE A 42 -11.34 -0.09 -0.90
N ARG A 43 -11.56 -0.36 -2.19
CA ARG A 43 -12.71 0.18 -2.91
C ARG A 43 -14.01 -0.48 -2.43
N ALA A 44 -15.00 0.34 -2.10
CA ALA A 44 -16.30 -0.12 -1.61
C ALA A 44 -17.07 -0.97 -2.63
N ASP A 45 -16.85 -0.79 -3.93
CA ASP A 45 -17.52 -1.57 -4.98
C ASP A 45 -16.96 -3.00 -5.12
N CYS A 46 -15.77 -3.28 -4.57
CA CYS A 46 -15.19 -4.61 -4.57
C CYS A 46 -15.54 -5.44 -3.32
N TYR A 47 -15.66 -4.80 -2.15
CA TYR A 47 -15.76 -5.52 -0.86
C TYR A 47 -16.93 -5.08 0.02
N GLY A 48 -17.76 -4.14 -0.43
CA GLY A 48 -18.79 -3.51 0.38
C GLY A 48 -18.24 -2.39 1.26
N LYS A 49 -19.14 -1.72 2.01
CA LYS A 49 -18.75 -0.62 2.93
C LYS A 49 -18.36 -1.11 4.31
N ASP A 50 -18.71 -2.35 4.66
CA ASP A 50 -18.42 -2.91 5.97
C ASP A 50 -16.91 -3.10 6.15
N GLY A 51 -16.34 -2.37 7.13
CA GLY A 51 -14.90 -2.38 7.42
C GLY A 51 -14.07 -1.40 6.60
N GLN A 52 -14.67 -0.65 5.68
CA GLN A 52 -13.97 0.42 4.95
C GLN A 52 -13.68 1.58 5.92
N LYS A 53 -12.41 1.96 6.04
CA LYS A 53 -11.96 3.08 6.88
C LYS A 53 -11.69 4.35 6.06
N ALA A 54 -11.31 4.18 4.80
CA ALA A 54 -11.12 5.27 3.86
C ALA A 54 -11.42 4.80 2.43
N ASP A 55 -11.93 5.73 1.60
CA ASP A 55 -12.06 5.47 0.17
C ASP A 55 -10.70 5.28 -0.47
N TYR A 56 -10.57 4.19 -1.21
CA TYR A 56 -9.34 3.84 -1.89
C TYR A 56 -9.45 4.06 -3.40
N SER A 57 -8.43 4.69 -3.97
CA SER A 57 -8.20 4.71 -5.41
C SER A 57 -6.70 4.62 -5.65
N HIS A 58 -6.28 3.70 -6.51
CA HIS A 58 -4.88 3.55 -6.90
C HIS A 58 -4.32 4.87 -7.46
N THR A 59 -5.06 5.53 -8.35
CA THR A 59 -4.65 6.82 -8.92
C THR A 59 -4.66 7.93 -7.87
N GLY A 60 -5.63 7.92 -6.95
CA GLY A 60 -5.70 8.88 -5.84
C GLY A 60 -4.52 8.76 -4.89
N PHE A 61 -4.10 7.53 -4.58
CA PHE A 61 -2.95 7.26 -3.71
C PHE A 61 -1.66 7.82 -4.31
N TYR A 62 -1.39 7.54 -5.59
CA TYR A 62 -0.21 8.06 -6.28
C TYR A 62 -0.26 9.57 -6.56
N ALA A 63 -1.46 10.16 -6.65
CA ALA A 63 -1.61 11.61 -6.73
C ALA A 63 -1.16 12.31 -5.43
N ALA A 64 -1.49 11.72 -4.28
CA ALA A 64 -1.04 12.18 -2.97
C ALA A 64 0.44 11.86 -2.69
N SER A 65 0.97 10.78 -3.29
CA SER A 65 2.34 10.33 -3.08
C SER A 65 3.39 11.35 -3.52
N THR A 66 4.41 11.50 -2.68
CA THR A 66 5.64 12.26 -2.97
C THR A 66 6.55 11.57 -3.99
N ASP A 67 6.49 10.23 -4.09
CA ASP A 67 7.17 9.44 -5.12
C ASP A 67 6.15 8.60 -5.90
N LYS A 68 5.90 9.01 -7.14
CA LYS A 68 4.93 8.36 -8.04
C LYS A 68 5.44 7.06 -8.65
N THR A 69 6.71 6.76 -8.43
CA THR A 69 7.37 5.59 -9.00
C THR A 69 7.66 4.53 -7.94
N CYS A 70 7.47 4.83 -6.66
CA CYS A 70 7.70 3.90 -5.57
C CYS A 70 6.62 2.81 -5.52
N ASP A 71 7.01 1.56 -5.24
CA ASP A 71 6.07 0.44 -5.15
C ASP A 71 5.69 0.11 -3.71
N ILE A 72 6.62 0.29 -2.77
CA ILE A 72 6.47 -0.07 -1.36
C ILE A 72 6.44 1.19 -0.50
N PHE A 73 5.39 1.33 0.31
CA PHE A 73 5.18 2.47 1.20
C PHE A 73 5.07 2.00 2.64
N ARG A 74 5.65 2.75 3.57
CA ARG A 74 5.50 2.49 5.00
C ARG A 74 4.42 3.39 5.58
N CYS A 75 3.42 2.80 6.23
CA CYS A 75 2.48 3.55 7.04
C CYS A 75 3.17 3.96 8.35
N VAL A 76 3.16 5.26 8.67
CA VAL A 76 3.87 5.82 9.82
C VAL A 76 3.20 5.40 11.13
N GLU A 77 1.87 5.30 11.15
CA GLU A 77 1.09 5.02 12.36
C GLU A 77 1.20 3.58 12.85
N ASN A 78 1.27 2.61 11.94
CA ASN A 78 1.35 1.19 12.29
C ASN A 78 2.71 0.55 11.98
N GLY A 79 3.59 1.27 11.28
CA GLY A 79 4.93 0.83 10.92
C GLY A 79 4.99 -0.24 9.82
N LYS A 80 3.86 -0.73 9.31
CA LYS A 80 3.75 -1.78 8.30
C LYS A 80 4.06 -1.25 6.89
N LEU A 81 4.41 -2.17 6.01
CA LEU A 81 4.63 -1.90 4.58
C LEU A 81 3.36 -2.20 3.80
N TYR A 82 3.06 -1.37 2.81
CA TYR A 82 1.91 -1.50 1.93
C TYR A 82 2.31 -1.29 0.48
N VAL A 83 1.63 -2.01 -0.40
CA VAL A 83 1.74 -1.89 -1.85
C VAL A 83 0.38 -1.43 -2.38
N PRO A 84 0.31 -0.28 -3.06
CA PRO A 84 -0.90 0.16 -3.75
C PRO A 84 -1.20 -0.77 -4.91
N CYS A 85 -2.31 -1.51 -4.81
CA CYS A 85 -2.84 -2.33 -5.89
C CYS A 85 -4.10 -1.67 -6.48
N GLU A 86 -4.66 -2.19 -7.57
CA GLU A 86 -5.79 -1.55 -8.25
C GLU A 86 -7.02 -1.30 -7.34
N TYR A 87 -7.32 -2.24 -6.44
CA TYR A 87 -8.54 -2.22 -5.64
C TYR A 87 -8.35 -1.97 -4.15
N GLU A 88 -7.14 -2.11 -3.63
CA GLU A 88 -6.84 -1.95 -2.20
C GLU A 88 -5.35 -1.67 -1.94
N LEU A 89 -5.04 -1.20 -0.73
CA LEU A 89 -3.68 -1.26 -0.17
C LEU A 89 -3.45 -2.63 0.45
N GLN A 90 -2.53 -3.39 -0.12
CA GLN A 90 -2.16 -4.70 0.41
C GLN A 90 -0.92 -4.59 1.28
N GLU A 91 -0.94 -5.20 2.46
CA GLU A 91 0.21 -5.32 3.35
C GLU A 91 1.30 -6.15 2.67
N TYR A 92 2.53 -5.66 2.67
CA TYR A 92 3.69 -6.36 2.12
C TYR A 92 4.50 -7.02 3.23
N MET A 93 4.63 -8.34 3.15
CA MET A 93 5.42 -9.15 4.07
C MET A 93 6.83 -9.34 3.52
N ASP A 94 7.84 -8.96 4.30
CA ASP A 94 9.23 -9.13 3.88
C ASP A 94 9.58 -10.63 3.68
N THR A 95 8.93 -11.51 4.44
CA THR A 95 9.00 -12.98 4.29
C THR A 95 7.75 -13.53 3.57
N PRO A 96 7.92 -14.37 2.52
CA PRO A 96 6.80 -15.05 1.87
C PRO A 96 6.09 -16.04 2.79
N GLN A 97 4.80 -16.27 2.55
CA GLN A 97 3.98 -17.33 3.18
C GLN A 97 4.23 -18.71 2.59
#